data_AF-V6LUE1-F1
#
_entry.id   AF-V6LUE1-F1
#
_cell.length_a   1.000
_cell.length_b   1.000
_cell.length_c   1.000
_cell.angle_alpha   90.00
_cell.angle_beta   90.00
_cell.angle_gamma   90.00
#
_symmetry.space_group_name_H-M   'P 1'
#
loop_
_entity.id
_entity.type
_entity.pdbx_description
1 polymer ?
#
loop_
_entity_poly.entity_id
_entity_poly.type
_entity_poly.pdbx_seq_one_letter_code
_entity_poly.pdbx_strand_id
1 'polypeptide(L)'
;MDKMHDSMPEHVRVERQMLTAEVIVYAKISAAKAGMATMSLPPQCHYQLTLAEATPIRGSVPAGPVKLIIVGEAQPALNTGMALFGSSQDGHLAFTGMLVKSLADIQDMVRSNPAGWVNQGAPWEGDFCHPEIDTAGATVCLSTGRPAFACPGFTLKVEQVIPADVKEFQNPFGDGKFTVSVTNNGPKQICKALFADASGAPLFEQSLIAISEQEPHVWSQALPASIKQVEFEAGQTITGEVDTLKIQNISWPQGGMRVYFTFVLGDLMSANFFYYYSSCHDSMVEARK
;
A
#
# COMPACT_ATOMS: atom_id res chain seq x y z
N MET A 1 2.23 -5.96 -19.81
CA MET A 1 1.19 -5.52 -18.86
C MET A 1 -0.14 -6.00 -19.38
N ASP A 2 -0.90 -6.64 -18.51
CA ASP A 2 -1.75 -7.78 -18.81
C ASP A 2 -3.06 -7.41 -19.53
N LYS A 3 -3.36 -8.10 -20.64
CA LYS A 3 -4.65 -7.98 -21.35
C LYS A 3 -5.84 -8.40 -20.47
N MET A 4 -5.57 -9.04 -19.32
CA MET A 4 -6.60 -9.39 -18.34
C MET A 4 -7.25 -8.19 -17.67
N HIS A 5 -6.55 -7.06 -17.46
CA HIS A 5 -7.09 -5.97 -16.63
C HIS A 5 -8.30 -5.25 -17.26
N ASP A 6 -8.37 -5.17 -18.58
CA ASP A 6 -9.50 -4.54 -19.31
C ASP A 6 -10.71 -5.49 -19.51
N SER A 7 -10.54 -6.79 -19.26
CA SER A 7 -11.62 -7.79 -19.37
C SER A 7 -12.37 -8.04 -18.06
N MET A 8 -11.87 -7.50 -16.94
CA MET A 8 -12.50 -7.68 -15.63
C MET A 8 -13.74 -6.78 -15.49
N PRO A 9 -14.80 -7.26 -14.80
CA PRO A 9 -15.93 -6.42 -14.44
C PRO A 9 -15.45 -5.15 -13.70
N GLU A 10 -16.11 -4.02 -13.95
CA GLU A 10 -15.74 -2.70 -13.38
C GLU A 10 -15.58 -2.74 -11.85
N HIS A 11 -16.46 -3.46 -11.14
CA HIS A 11 -16.39 -3.60 -9.69
C HIS A 11 -15.09 -4.27 -9.23
N VAL A 12 -14.63 -5.33 -9.91
CA VAL A 12 -13.37 -6.03 -9.59
C VAL A 12 -12.16 -5.12 -9.83
N ARG A 13 -12.19 -4.33 -10.91
CA ARG A 13 -11.11 -3.37 -11.21
C ARG A 13 -11.01 -2.29 -10.13
N VAL A 14 -12.15 -1.76 -9.71
CA VAL A 14 -12.23 -0.73 -8.67
C VAL A 14 -11.75 -1.28 -7.32
N GLU A 15 -12.20 -2.46 -6.92
CA GLU A 15 -11.75 -3.10 -5.67
C GLU A 15 -10.23 -3.32 -5.67
N ARG A 16 -9.67 -3.80 -6.79
CA ARG A 16 -8.22 -3.97 -6.92
C ARG A 16 -7.46 -2.65 -6.89
N GLN A 17 -8.01 -1.58 -7.44
CA GLN A 17 -7.41 -0.25 -7.33
C GLN A 17 -7.48 0.29 -5.89
N MET A 18 -8.58 0.06 -5.16
CA MET A 18 -8.72 0.44 -3.76
C MET A 18 -7.75 -0.32 -2.85
N LEU A 19 -7.48 -1.59 -3.16
CA LEU A 19 -6.52 -2.43 -2.44
C LEU A 19 -5.11 -1.82 -2.46
N THR A 20 -4.66 -1.32 -3.62
CA THR A 20 -3.25 -0.95 -3.87
C THR A 20 -2.99 0.55 -3.95
N ALA A 21 -4.02 1.40 -3.96
CA ALA A 21 -3.86 2.85 -4.04
C ALA A 21 -3.26 3.43 -2.76
N GLU A 22 -2.07 4.00 -2.86
CA GLU A 22 -1.43 4.75 -1.77
C GLU A 22 -2.19 6.05 -1.47
N VAL A 23 -2.80 6.64 -2.50
CA VAL A 23 -3.55 7.88 -2.43
C VAL A 23 -4.92 7.69 -3.07
N ILE A 24 -5.97 7.99 -2.32
CA ILE A 24 -7.35 8.06 -2.82
C ILE A 24 -7.86 9.46 -2.53
N VAL A 25 -8.18 10.22 -3.58
CA VAL A 25 -8.70 11.58 -3.46
C VAL A 25 -10.03 11.67 -4.19
N TYR A 26 -11.04 12.22 -3.52
CA TYR A 26 -12.26 12.65 -4.18
C TYR A 26 -12.12 14.09 -4.62
N ALA A 27 -12.33 14.38 -5.90
CA ALA A 27 -12.19 15.74 -6.43
C ALA A 27 -13.04 15.93 -7.69
N LYS A 28 -13.12 17.20 -8.13
CA LYS A 28 -13.48 17.56 -9.51
C LYS A 28 -12.21 17.86 -10.29
N ILE A 29 -12.16 17.43 -11.55
CA ILE A 29 -11.09 17.84 -12.47
C ILE A 29 -11.49 19.17 -13.10
N SER A 30 -10.83 20.27 -12.71
CA SER A 30 -11.12 21.61 -13.23
C SER A 30 -10.41 21.90 -14.55
N ALA A 31 -9.26 21.27 -14.78
CA ALA A 31 -8.54 21.31 -16.05
C ALA A 31 -7.80 19.99 -16.27
N ALA A 32 -7.72 19.56 -17.53
CA ALA A 32 -6.89 18.45 -17.96
C ALA A 32 -6.08 18.87 -19.18
N LYS A 33 -4.75 18.85 -19.06
CA LYS A 33 -3.82 19.10 -20.16
C LYS A 33 -3.29 17.77 -20.67
N ALA A 34 -3.60 17.44 -21.92
CA ALA A 34 -3.07 16.25 -22.57
C ALA A 34 -1.54 16.32 -22.68
N GLY A 35 -0.89 15.21 -22.37
CA GLY A 35 0.54 15.00 -22.50
C GLY A 35 0.84 13.97 -23.59
N MET A 36 1.87 13.14 -23.34
CA MET A 36 2.24 12.07 -24.26
C MET A 36 1.16 10.98 -24.34
N ALA A 37 1.04 10.36 -25.51
CA ALA A 37 0.34 9.10 -25.71
C ALA A 37 1.34 8.06 -26.20
N THR A 38 1.36 6.87 -25.59
CA THR A 38 2.23 5.79 -26.06
C THR A 38 1.65 5.14 -27.31
N MET A 39 2.51 4.66 -28.22
CA MET A 39 2.10 3.96 -29.44
C MET A 39 1.71 2.48 -29.20
N SER A 40 1.19 2.17 -28.01
CA SER A 40 0.70 0.83 -27.67
C SER A 40 -0.76 0.65 -28.11
N LEU A 41 -1.26 -0.59 -28.11
CA LEU A 41 -2.65 -0.93 -28.42
C LEU A 41 -3.23 -1.73 -27.25
N PRO A 42 -4.14 -1.15 -26.44
CA PRO A 42 -4.61 0.25 -26.45
C PRO A 42 -3.51 1.25 -26.04
N PRO A 43 -3.58 2.52 -26.49
CA PRO A 43 -2.59 3.54 -26.14
C PRO A 43 -2.65 3.87 -24.65
N GLN A 44 -1.56 4.36 -24.07
CA GLN A 44 -1.57 4.95 -22.73
C GLN A 44 -1.50 6.47 -22.88
N CYS A 45 -2.58 7.16 -22.52
CA CYS A 45 -2.73 8.61 -22.63
C CYS A 45 -2.42 9.27 -21.28
N HIS A 46 -1.47 10.21 -21.27
CA HIS A 46 -1.06 10.91 -20.08
C HIS A 46 -1.73 12.28 -20.00
N TYR A 47 -2.15 12.68 -18.81
CA TYR A 47 -2.75 13.99 -18.54
C TYR A 47 -2.11 14.63 -17.31
N GLN A 48 -1.97 15.95 -17.34
CA GLN A 48 -1.78 16.78 -16.14
C GLN A 48 -3.12 17.35 -15.74
N LEU A 49 -3.59 17.02 -14.54
CA LEU A 49 -4.87 17.45 -14.01
C LEU A 49 -4.71 18.55 -12.98
N THR A 50 -5.59 19.55 -13.02
CA THR A 50 -5.83 20.45 -11.89
C THR A 50 -7.06 19.96 -11.15
N LEU A 51 -6.92 19.74 -9.84
CA LEU A 51 -8.02 19.30 -8.98
C LEU A 51 -8.70 20.51 -8.33
N ALA A 52 -10.01 20.44 -8.19
CA ALA A 52 -10.83 21.36 -7.41
C ALA A 52 -11.65 20.56 -6.38
N GLU A 53 -11.95 21.18 -5.23
CA GLU A 53 -12.72 20.56 -4.14
C GLU A 53 -12.12 19.22 -3.67
N ALA A 54 -10.79 19.11 -3.67
CA ALA A 54 -10.09 17.88 -3.35
C ALA A 54 -10.24 17.52 -1.87
N THR A 55 -10.79 16.34 -1.62
CA THR A 55 -10.97 15.75 -0.28
C THR A 55 -10.15 14.46 -0.23
N PRO A 56 -9.11 14.37 0.62
CA PRO A 56 -8.36 13.13 0.79
C PRO A 56 -9.25 12.08 1.48
N ILE A 57 -9.25 10.87 0.93
CA ILE A 57 -9.87 9.69 1.55
C ILE A 57 -8.79 8.77 2.12
N ARG A 58 -7.67 8.62 1.39
CA ARG A 58 -6.46 7.92 1.85
C ARG A 58 -5.23 8.70 1.40
N GLY A 59 -4.24 8.80 2.28
CA GLY A 59 -3.02 9.56 2.03
C GLY A 59 -3.31 11.06 1.95
N SER A 60 -2.35 11.81 1.40
CA SER A 60 -2.42 13.26 1.29
C SER A 60 -2.79 13.70 -0.12
N VAL A 61 -3.54 14.81 -0.24
CA VAL A 61 -3.77 15.45 -1.52
C VAL A 61 -2.43 15.96 -2.08
N PRO A 62 -2.02 15.55 -3.29
CA PRO A 62 -0.75 16.00 -3.84
C PRO A 62 -0.75 17.50 -4.13
N ALA A 63 0.39 18.15 -3.95
CA ALA A 63 0.55 19.56 -4.31
C ALA A 63 0.65 19.75 -5.83
N GLY A 64 -0.07 20.74 -6.36
CA GLY A 64 0.02 21.14 -7.76
C GLY A 64 -0.73 20.21 -8.74
N PRO A 65 -0.46 20.34 -10.06
CA PRO A 65 -1.08 19.48 -11.05
C PRO A 65 -0.66 18.02 -10.85
N VAL A 66 -1.63 17.10 -10.91
CA VAL A 66 -1.39 15.67 -10.73
C VAL A 66 -1.33 14.93 -12.06
N LYS A 67 -0.53 13.87 -12.14
CA LYS A 67 -0.42 13.04 -13.33
C LYS A 67 -1.52 11.98 -13.33
N LEU A 68 -2.30 11.90 -14.41
CA LEU A 68 -3.22 10.81 -14.70
C LEU A 68 -2.72 10.03 -15.91
N ILE A 69 -2.80 8.71 -15.85
CA ILE A 69 -2.53 7.80 -16.97
C ILE A 69 -3.80 7.01 -17.23
N ILE A 70 -4.35 7.13 -18.44
CA ILE A 70 -5.52 6.37 -18.89
C ILE A 70 -5.06 5.37 -19.94
N VAL A 71 -5.47 4.11 -19.79
CA VAL A 71 -5.32 3.10 -20.84
C VAL A 71 -6.52 3.21 -21.78
N GLY A 72 -6.26 3.40 -23.07
CA GLY A 72 -7.25 3.70 -24.10
C GLY A 72 -7.33 5.19 -24.46
N GLU A 73 -8.37 5.54 -25.21
CA GLU A 73 -8.58 6.89 -25.75
C GLU A 73 -9.59 7.72 -24.94
N ALA A 74 -10.08 7.17 -23.82
CA ALA A 74 -11.00 7.87 -22.95
C ALA A 74 -10.35 9.14 -22.36
N GLN A 75 -11.13 10.22 -22.31
CA GLN A 75 -10.70 11.47 -21.71
C GLN A 75 -11.24 11.61 -20.29
N PRO A 76 -10.53 12.28 -19.38
CA PRO A 76 -11.04 12.51 -18.03
C PRO A 76 -12.26 13.44 -18.05
N ALA A 77 -13.32 13.07 -17.33
CA ALA A 77 -14.50 13.90 -17.21
C ALA A 77 -14.20 15.17 -16.38
N LEU A 78 -14.44 16.34 -16.95
CA LEU A 78 -14.23 17.62 -16.27
C LEU A 78 -15.43 17.97 -15.39
N ASN A 79 -15.18 18.71 -14.32
CA ASN A 79 -16.18 19.26 -13.39
C ASN A 79 -17.17 18.25 -12.78
N THR A 80 -16.84 16.96 -12.87
CA THR A 80 -17.62 15.86 -12.31
C THR A 80 -16.90 15.35 -11.06
N GLY A 81 -17.65 15.17 -9.97
CA GLY A 81 -17.11 14.59 -8.74
C GLY A 81 -16.74 13.12 -8.96
N MET A 82 -15.52 12.75 -8.61
CA MET A 82 -15.00 11.40 -8.80
C MET A 82 -13.89 11.08 -7.80
N ALA A 83 -13.68 9.80 -7.55
CA ALA A 83 -12.47 9.31 -6.89
C ALA A 83 -11.35 9.13 -7.92
N LEU A 84 -10.13 9.48 -7.52
CA LEU A 84 -8.89 9.21 -8.22
C LEU A 84 -8.03 8.27 -7.37
N PHE A 85 -7.55 7.19 -7.97
CA PHE A 85 -6.71 6.17 -7.33
C PHE A 85 -5.27 6.29 -7.82
N GLY A 86 -4.36 6.62 -6.90
CA GLY A 86 -2.96 6.90 -7.20
C GLY A 86 -2.01 6.03 -6.39
N SER A 87 -0.92 5.63 -7.04
CA SER A 87 0.20 4.91 -6.43
C SER A 87 1.52 5.46 -6.97
N SER A 88 2.60 5.26 -6.22
CA SER A 88 3.94 5.62 -6.66
C SER A 88 4.37 4.69 -7.80
N GLN A 89 4.79 5.28 -8.93
CA GLN A 89 5.33 4.59 -10.09
C GLN A 89 6.64 5.27 -10.49
N ASP A 90 7.73 4.51 -10.48
CA ASP A 90 9.08 5.00 -10.81
C ASP A 90 9.47 6.29 -10.06
N GLY A 91 9.10 6.39 -8.79
CA GLY A 91 9.40 7.54 -7.94
C GLY A 91 8.46 8.75 -8.09
N HIS A 92 7.37 8.61 -8.86
CA HIS A 92 6.36 9.65 -9.03
C HIS A 92 4.96 9.12 -8.74
N LEU A 93 4.17 9.89 -7.98
CA LEU A 93 2.76 9.58 -7.82
C LEU A 93 2.02 9.76 -9.16
N ALA A 94 1.34 8.71 -9.62
CA ALA A 94 0.48 8.75 -10.79
C ALA A 94 -0.87 8.15 -10.46
N PHE A 95 -1.93 8.83 -10.90
CA PHE A 95 -3.28 8.30 -10.87
C PHE A 95 -3.49 7.40 -12.09
N THR A 96 -4.01 6.19 -11.86
CA THR A 96 -4.28 5.21 -12.93
C THR A 96 -5.70 4.68 -12.91
N GLY A 97 -6.47 5.06 -11.88
CA GLY A 97 -7.87 4.73 -11.72
C GLY A 97 -8.71 5.97 -11.49
N MET A 98 -9.93 5.94 -12.00
CA MET A 98 -10.94 6.94 -11.74
C MET A 98 -12.33 6.31 -11.64
N LEU A 99 -13.16 6.81 -10.72
CA LEU A 99 -14.51 6.30 -10.52
C LEU A 99 -15.48 7.43 -10.22
N VAL A 100 -16.48 7.60 -11.09
CA VAL A 100 -17.54 8.59 -10.94
C VAL A 100 -18.63 8.01 -10.03
N LYS A 101 -18.62 8.40 -8.76
CA LYS A 101 -19.63 8.09 -7.73
C LYS A 101 -19.72 9.26 -6.74
N SER A 102 -20.68 9.24 -5.82
CA SER A 102 -20.73 10.24 -4.76
C SER A 102 -19.58 10.06 -3.76
N LEU A 103 -19.19 11.13 -3.06
CA LEU A 103 -18.20 11.06 -1.99
C LEU A 103 -18.57 10.02 -0.92
N ALA A 104 -19.85 9.98 -0.53
CA ALA A 104 -20.35 9.03 0.46
C ALA A 104 -20.17 7.58 -0.02
N ASP A 105 -20.54 7.27 -1.27
CA ASP A 105 -20.36 5.92 -1.82
C ASP A 105 -18.88 5.50 -1.83
N ILE A 106 -17.98 6.41 -2.22
CA ILE A 106 -16.54 6.10 -2.24
C ILE A 106 -16.02 5.87 -0.82
N GLN A 107 -16.43 6.69 0.15
CA GLN A 107 -16.04 6.52 1.55
C GLN A 107 -16.53 5.18 2.10
N ASP A 108 -17.75 4.78 1.78
CA ASP A 108 -18.31 3.49 2.20
C ASP A 108 -17.59 2.32 1.52
N MET A 109 -17.24 2.45 0.23
CA MET A 109 -16.45 1.44 -0.49
C MET A 109 -15.05 1.27 0.09
N VAL A 110 -14.35 2.38 0.40
CA VAL A 110 -13.00 2.33 1.01
C VAL A 110 -13.06 1.77 2.42
N ARG A 111 -14.09 2.12 3.21
CA ARG A 111 -14.27 1.56 4.56
C ARG A 111 -14.52 0.06 4.53
N SER A 112 -15.26 -0.41 3.54
CA SER A 112 -15.57 -1.83 3.33
C SER A 112 -14.41 -2.62 2.73
N ASN A 113 -13.43 -1.93 2.12
CA ASN A 113 -12.24 -2.53 1.52
C ASN A 113 -10.97 -1.85 2.07
N PRO A 114 -10.57 -2.17 3.31
CA PRO A 114 -9.32 -1.67 3.87
C PRO A 114 -8.11 -1.97 2.96
N ALA A 115 -7.06 -1.16 3.08
CA ALA A 115 -5.83 -1.35 2.31
C ALA A 115 -5.25 -2.76 2.57
N GLY A 116 -4.84 -3.45 1.50
CA GLY A 116 -4.33 -4.82 1.61
C GLY A 116 -5.38 -5.93 1.85
N TRP A 117 -6.67 -5.62 2.02
CA TRP A 117 -7.72 -6.63 2.18
C TRP A 117 -8.36 -7.03 0.85
N VAL A 118 -8.61 -8.33 0.65
CA VAL A 118 -9.19 -8.88 -0.58
C VAL A 118 -10.55 -9.47 -0.26
N ASN A 119 -11.56 -9.16 -1.08
CA ASN A 119 -12.95 -9.61 -0.89
C ASN A 119 -13.48 -9.35 0.53
N GLN A 120 -13.16 -8.17 1.10
CA GLN A 120 -13.49 -7.78 2.47
C GLN A 120 -12.86 -8.66 3.57
N GLY A 121 -11.91 -9.52 3.22
CA GLY A 121 -11.16 -10.37 4.13
C GLY A 121 -9.75 -9.84 4.38
N ALA A 122 -9.32 -9.89 5.65
CA ALA A 122 -7.95 -9.63 6.02
C ALA A 122 -7.04 -10.78 5.52
N PRO A 123 -5.80 -10.49 5.05
CA PRO A 123 -4.91 -11.51 4.50
C PRO A 123 -4.22 -12.40 5.54
N TRP A 124 -4.43 -12.15 6.83
CA TRP A 124 -3.91 -13.01 7.91
C TRP A 124 -4.75 -14.25 8.09
N GLU A 125 -4.09 -15.36 8.39
CA GLU A 125 -4.74 -16.62 8.76
C GLU A 125 -5.00 -16.67 10.27
N GLY A 126 -6.03 -17.42 10.67
CA GLY A 126 -6.38 -17.66 12.07
C GLY A 126 -7.15 -16.52 12.75
N ASP A 127 -7.68 -16.83 13.93
CA ASP A 127 -8.48 -15.89 14.72
C ASP A 127 -7.60 -14.87 15.44
N PHE A 128 -8.00 -13.61 15.40
CA PHE A 128 -7.39 -12.52 16.15
C PHE A 128 -7.89 -12.54 17.60
N CYS A 129 -7.16 -13.24 18.46
CA CYS A 129 -7.53 -13.48 19.87
C CYS A 129 -6.85 -12.51 20.86
N HIS A 130 -7.02 -11.20 20.66
CA HIS A 130 -6.43 -10.16 21.52
C HIS A 130 -7.48 -9.19 22.07
N PRO A 131 -8.19 -9.55 23.15
CA PRO A 131 -9.23 -8.70 23.76
C PRO A 131 -8.69 -7.42 24.39
N GLU A 132 -7.39 -7.34 24.66
CA GLU A 132 -6.70 -6.16 25.19
C GLU A 132 -6.54 -5.03 24.17
N ILE A 133 -6.72 -5.32 22.87
CA ILE A 133 -6.57 -4.35 21.80
C ILE A 133 -7.86 -3.54 21.61
N ASP A 134 -7.75 -2.21 21.67
CA ASP A 134 -8.87 -1.32 21.40
C ASP A 134 -9.18 -1.28 19.89
N THR A 135 -10.26 -1.97 19.50
CA THR A 135 -10.79 -2.01 18.13
C THR A 135 -11.77 -0.88 17.81
N ALA A 136 -12.02 0.07 18.72
CA ALA A 136 -12.96 1.15 18.47
C ALA A 136 -12.55 1.97 17.23
N GLY A 137 -13.50 2.10 16.29
CA GLY A 137 -13.31 2.79 15.01
C GLY A 137 -12.62 1.98 13.92
N ALA A 138 -12.27 0.72 14.16
CA ALA A 138 -11.70 -0.18 13.15
C ALA A 138 -12.79 -0.84 12.28
N THR A 139 -12.45 -1.14 11.03
CA THR A 139 -13.17 -2.16 10.24
C THR A 139 -12.67 -3.53 10.70
N VAL A 140 -13.57 -4.44 11.08
CA VAL A 140 -13.20 -5.76 11.61
C VAL A 140 -13.55 -6.85 10.60
N CYS A 141 -12.59 -7.72 10.32
CA CYS A 141 -12.76 -8.85 9.43
C CYS A 141 -13.72 -9.86 10.06
N LEU A 142 -14.78 -10.24 9.33
CA LEU A 142 -15.78 -11.17 9.86
C LEU A 142 -15.25 -12.60 10.03
N SER A 143 -14.29 -13.02 9.21
CA SER A 143 -13.74 -14.39 9.25
C SER A 143 -12.69 -14.57 10.33
N THR A 144 -11.84 -13.56 10.57
CA THR A 144 -10.68 -13.67 11.46
C THR A 144 -10.75 -12.76 12.68
N GLY A 145 -11.71 -11.83 12.76
CA GLY A 145 -11.75 -10.81 13.81
C GLY A 145 -10.63 -9.77 13.73
N ARG A 146 -9.78 -9.81 12.70
CA ARG A 146 -8.65 -8.89 12.54
C ARG A 146 -9.14 -7.46 12.27
N PRO A 147 -8.69 -6.45 13.04
CA PRO A 147 -9.04 -5.06 12.79
C PRO A 147 -8.14 -4.40 11.73
N ALA A 148 -8.72 -3.52 10.92
CA ALA A 148 -8.03 -2.54 10.10
C ALA A 148 -8.33 -1.13 10.62
N PHE A 149 -7.28 -0.38 10.93
CA PHE A 149 -7.37 0.92 11.57
C PHE A 149 -7.06 2.05 10.59
N ALA A 150 -7.74 3.18 10.74
CA ALA A 150 -7.26 4.45 10.22
C ALA A 150 -6.14 4.99 11.12
N CYS A 151 -5.11 5.58 10.52
CA CYS A 151 -3.94 6.13 11.20
C CYS A 151 -3.80 7.64 10.95
N PRO A 152 -4.79 8.46 11.37
CA PRO A 152 -4.75 9.90 11.12
C PRO A 152 -3.56 10.55 11.81
N GLY A 153 -2.90 11.48 11.10
CA GLY A 153 -1.74 12.20 11.62
C GLY A 153 -0.45 11.37 11.65
N PHE A 154 -0.44 10.15 11.11
CA PHE A 154 0.77 9.35 10.94
C PHE A 154 1.23 9.32 9.48
N THR A 155 2.53 9.06 9.30
CA THR A 155 3.13 8.78 7.98
C THR A 155 3.96 7.52 8.05
N LEU A 156 3.92 6.72 6.98
CA LEU A 156 4.73 5.52 6.80
C LEU A 156 5.81 5.81 5.74
N LYS A 157 7.05 5.46 6.05
CA LYS A 157 8.18 5.52 5.11
C LYS A 157 8.91 4.20 5.11
N VAL A 158 9.26 3.70 3.93
CA VAL A 158 10.01 2.45 3.76
C VAL A 158 11.27 2.71 2.95
N GLU A 159 12.41 2.25 3.45
CA GLU A 159 13.73 2.39 2.84
C GLU A 159 14.43 1.04 2.71
N GLN A 160 15.20 0.86 1.64
CA GLN A 160 15.99 -0.34 1.42
C GLN A 160 17.10 -0.45 2.47
N VAL A 161 17.32 -1.65 3.01
CA VAL A 161 18.52 -1.96 3.80
C VAL A 161 19.59 -2.48 2.84
N ILE A 162 20.65 -1.70 2.65
CA ILE A 162 21.76 -2.08 1.77
C ILE A 162 22.73 -2.98 2.54
N PRO A 163 23.00 -4.23 2.08
CA PRO A 163 23.90 -5.15 2.75
C PRO A 163 25.35 -4.63 2.70
N ALA A 164 26.20 -5.12 3.60
CA ALA A 164 27.61 -4.74 3.62
C ALA A 164 28.37 -5.29 2.39
N ASP A 165 27.95 -6.43 1.87
CA ASP A 165 28.55 -7.16 0.75
C ASP A 165 27.78 -6.93 -0.56
N VAL A 166 27.63 -5.66 -0.94
CA VAL A 166 26.98 -5.27 -2.21
C VAL A 166 27.72 -5.86 -3.41
N LYS A 167 26.97 -6.56 -4.26
CA LYS A 167 27.33 -6.97 -5.61
C LYS A 167 26.59 -6.07 -6.58
N GLU A 168 27.33 -5.18 -7.24
CA GLU A 168 26.81 -4.09 -8.09
C GLU A 168 25.66 -4.49 -9.03
N PHE A 169 25.72 -5.68 -9.62
CA PHE A 169 24.72 -6.16 -10.59
C PHE A 169 23.70 -7.16 -10.04
N GLN A 170 23.76 -7.50 -8.74
CA GLN A 170 22.90 -8.54 -8.15
C GLN A 170 22.05 -8.04 -6.98
N ASN A 171 22.57 -7.19 -6.10
CA ASN A 171 21.84 -6.66 -4.94
C ASN A 171 22.20 -5.19 -4.59
N PRO A 172 22.34 -4.27 -5.57
CA PRO A 172 22.69 -2.87 -5.29
C PRO A 172 21.64 -2.12 -4.46
N PHE A 173 20.45 -2.70 -4.30
CA PHE A 173 19.28 -2.11 -3.65
C PHE A 173 18.79 -2.93 -2.46
N GLY A 174 19.63 -3.78 -1.88
CA GLY A 174 19.27 -4.59 -0.73
C GLY A 174 18.93 -6.05 -1.07
N ASP A 175 18.89 -6.87 -0.02
CA ASP A 175 18.55 -8.30 -0.07
C ASP A 175 17.12 -8.56 0.45
N GLY A 176 16.15 -7.73 0.05
CA GLY A 176 14.75 -7.89 0.46
C GLY A 176 14.43 -7.44 1.90
N LYS A 177 15.40 -6.83 2.60
CA LYS A 177 15.19 -6.17 3.89
C LYS A 177 14.89 -4.69 3.73
N PHE A 178 13.98 -4.21 4.55
CA PHE A 178 13.53 -2.82 4.53
C PHE A 178 13.44 -2.24 5.94
N THR A 179 13.90 -1.00 6.08
CA THR A 179 13.64 -0.18 7.26
C THR A 179 12.28 0.47 7.09
N VAL A 180 11.37 0.15 8.00
CA VAL A 180 10.04 0.75 8.08
C VAL A 180 10.06 1.80 9.18
N SER A 181 9.61 3.01 8.86
CA SER A 181 9.53 4.14 9.78
C SER A 181 8.09 4.63 9.87
N VAL A 182 7.58 4.75 11.09
CA VAL A 182 6.28 5.34 11.38
C VAL A 182 6.51 6.62 12.16
N THR A 183 5.99 7.73 11.66
CA THR A 183 6.16 9.06 12.28
C THR A 183 4.82 9.63 12.69
N ASN A 184 4.73 10.11 13.93
CA ASN A 184 3.59 10.89 14.41
C ASN A 184 3.78 12.38 14.05
N ASN A 185 2.93 12.90 13.18
CA ASN A 185 2.96 14.30 12.74
C ASN A 185 2.00 15.20 13.55
N GLY A 186 1.36 14.64 14.58
CA GLY A 186 0.39 15.31 15.44
C GLY A 186 0.85 15.44 16.89
N PRO A 187 -0.07 15.75 17.81
CA PRO A 187 0.17 15.67 19.26
C PRO A 187 0.44 14.22 19.67
N LYS A 188 0.81 14.00 20.93
CA LYS A 188 0.94 12.65 21.52
C LYS A 188 -0.33 11.82 21.26
N GLN A 189 -0.19 10.64 20.66
CA GLN A 189 -1.31 9.77 20.29
C GLN A 189 -0.88 8.31 20.09
N ILE A 190 -1.84 7.39 20.07
CA ILE A 190 -1.61 5.95 19.85
C ILE A 190 -1.75 5.62 18.36
N CYS A 191 -0.77 4.92 17.79
CA CYS A 191 -0.90 4.28 16.48
C CYS A 191 -1.57 2.92 16.65
N LYS A 192 -2.89 2.86 16.43
CA LYS A 192 -3.68 1.64 16.64
C LYS A 192 -3.29 0.47 15.74
N ALA A 193 -2.69 0.74 14.58
CA ALA A 193 -2.26 -0.27 13.63
C ALA A 193 -0.88 -0.88 13.92
N LEU A 194 -0.05 -0.23 14.75
CA LEU A 194 1.27 -0.76 15.11
C LEU A 194 1.19 -1.46 16.46
N PHE A 195 1.52 -2.75 16.49
CA PHE A 195 1.59 -3.52 17.71
C PHE A 195 3.01 -3.54 18.27
N ALA A 196 3.12 -3.72 19.58
CA ALA A 196 4.36 -4.04 20.28
C ALA A 196 4.15 -5.21 21.24
N ASP A 197 5.22 -5.93 21.52
CA ASP A 197 5.21 -6.99 22.53
C ASP A 197 5.14 -6.42 23.96
N ALA A 198 5.10 -7.32 24.95
CA ALA A 198 5.08 -6.96 26.37
C ALA A 198 6.28 -6.10 26.80
N SER A 199 7.45 -6.27 26.16
CA SER A 199 8.65 -5.46 26.44
C SER A 199 8.56 -4.05 25.82
N GLY A 200 7.67 -3.85 24.86
CA GLY A 200 7.54 -2.62 24.09
C GLY A 200 8.31 -2.61 22.77
N ALA A 201 8.87 -3.76 22.35
CA ALA A 201 9.49 -3.87 21.03
C ALA A 201 8.40 -3.85 19.94
N PRO A 202 8.54 -3.01 18.90
CA PRO A 202 7.55 -2.93 17.83
C PRO A 202 7.54 -4.20 16.97
N LEU A 203 6.34 -4.68 16.65
CA LEU A 203 6.06 -5.90 15.90
C LEU A 203 5.68 -5.57 14.45
N PHE A 204 6.63 -5.04 13.68
CA PHE A 204 6.37 -4.58 12.31
C PHE A 204 5.89 -5.69 11.37
N GLU A 205 6.57 -6.83 11.33
CA GLU A 205 6.20 -7.98 10.46
C GLU A 205 4.78 -8.49 10.76
N GLN A 206 4.34 -8.43 12.02
CA GLN A 206 2.98 -8.82 12.42
C GLN A 206 1.94 -7.73 12.20
N SER A 207 2.35 -6.47 12.07
CA SER A 207 1.45 -5.31 11.92
C SER A 207 1.22 -4.91 10.46
N LEU A 208 2.12 -5.33 9.56
CA LEU A 208 2.13 -4.93 8.16
C LEU A 208 1.49 -5.97 7.23
N ILE A 209 0.91 -5.46 6.14
CA ILE A 209 0.63 -6.23 4.92
C ILE A 209 1.64 -5.78 3.87
N ALA A 210 2.25 -6.70 3.13
CA ALA A 210 3.08 -6.40 1.98
C ALA A 210 2.34 -6.79 0.70
N ILE A 211 2.07 -5.83 -0.17
CA ILE A 211 1.43 -6.09 -1.46
C ILE A 211 2.52 -6.21 -2.52
N SER A 212 2.55 -7.33 -3.24
CA SER A 212 3.39 -7.52 -4.42
C SER A 212 2.57 -8.11 -5.55
N GLU A 213 2.82 -7.68 -6.79
CA GLU A 213 2.06 -8.12 -7.97
C GLU A 213 0.52 -8.01 -7.82
N GLN A 214 0.06 -7.01 -7.03
CA GLN A 214 -1.36 -6.77 -6.69
C GLN A 214 -2.00 -7.82 -5.76
N GLU A 215 -1.19 -8.70 -5.18
CA GLU A 215 -1.62 -9.67 -4.19
C GLU A 215 -1.10 -9.28 -2.79
N PRO A 216 -1.94 -9.32 -1.75
CA PRO A 216 -1.49 -9.06 -0.39
C PRO A 216 -0.79 -10.29 0.18
N HIS A 217 0.27 -10.03 0.93
CA HIS A 217 1.01 -11.04 1.66
C HIS A 217 1.28 -10.57 3.09
N VAL A 218 1.41 -11.54 4.00
CA VAL A 218 1.71 -11.30 5.41
C VAL A 218 2.82 -12.21 5.86
N TRP A 219 3.53 -11.82 6.92
CA TRP A 219 4.47 -12.71 7.60
C TRP A 219 3.70 -13.76 8.40
N SER A 220 4.19 -15.00 8.38
CA SER A 220 3.56 -16.14 9.06
C SER A 220 3.74 -16.13 10.58
N GLN A 221 4.55 -15.21 11.12
CA GLN A 221 4.79 -15.13 12.55
C GLN A 221 3.51 -14.71 13.29
N ALA A 222 3.06 -15.56 14.21
CA ALA A 222 1.92 -15.25 15.05
C ALA A 222 2.20 -14.04 15.97
N LEU A 223 1.13 -13.33 16.33
CA LEU A 223 1.21 -12.33 17.39
C LEU A 223 1.50 -13.03 18.73
N PRO A 224 2.41 -12.48 19.57
CA PRO A 224 2.62 -12.97 20.92
C PRO A 224 1.33 -12.91 21.74
N ALA A 225 1.17 -13.76 22.76
CA ALA A 225 -0.04 -13.82 23.59
C ALA A 225 -0.41 -12.50 24.29
N SER A 226 0.56 -11.59 24.47
CA SER A 226 0.32 -10.27 25.01
C SER A 226 0.95 -9.23 24.10
N ILE A 227 0.10 -8.34 23.59
CA ILE A 227 0.50 -7.22 22.75
C ILE A 227 -0.16 -5.92 23.22
N LYS A 228 0.36 -4.81 22.75
CA LYS A 228 -0.20 -3.48 22.97
C LYS A 228 -0.15 -2.66 21.69
N GLN A 229 -1.04 -1.68 21.57
CA GLN A 229 -0.92 -0.64 20.54
C GLN A 229 0.17 0.36 20.95
N VAL A 230 0.93 0.85 19.98
CA VAL A 230 2.10 1.68 20.24
C VAL A 230 1.71 3.14 20.43
N GLU A 231 2.11 3.73 21.56
CA GLU A 231 1.98 5.16 21.85
C GLU A 231 3.18 5.93 21.27
N PHE A 232 2.89 7.09 20.68
CA PHE A 232 3.88 8.00 20.12
C PHE A 232 3.79 9.37 20.80
N GLU A 233 4.94 9.93 21.16
CA GLU A 233 5.08 11.35 21.46
C GLU A 233 4.91 12.21 20.18
N ALA A 234 4.69 13.50 20.34
CA ALA A 234 4.57 14.43 19.22
C ALA A 234 5.89 14.46 18.41
N GLY A 235 5.82 14.26 17.09
CA GLY A 235 6.99 14.22 16.21
C GLY A 235 7.83 12.94 16.31
N GLN A 236 7.47 11.99 17.18
CA GLN A 236 8.25 10.77 17.36
C GLN A 236 8.21 9.90 16.10
N THR A 237 9.37 9.34 15.75
CA THR A 237 9.50 8.28 14.75
C THR A 237 9.95 7.00 15.43
N ILE A 238 9.26 5.90 15.13
CA ILE A 238 9.65 4.54 15.53
C ILE A 238 10.03 3.78 14.27
N THR A 239 11.16 3.09 14.31
CA THR A 239 11.69 2.33 13.19
C THR A 239 11.84 0.86 13.54
N GLY A 240 11.76 0.01 12.52
CA GLY A 240 12.08 -1.41 12.61
C GLY A 240 12.38 -1.98 11.24
N GLU A 241 13.06 -3.12 11.22
CA GLU A 241 13.38 -3.82 9.97
C GLU A 241 12.36 -4.94 9.72
N VAL A 242 12.01 -5.11 8.45
CA VAL A 242 11.22 -6.24 7.97
C VAL A 242 11.95 -6.93 6.83
N ASP A 243 11.79 -8.25 6.75
CA ASP A 243 12.42 -9.07 5.72
C ASP A 243 11.36 -9.72 4.83
N THR A 244 11.25 -9.24 3.59
CA THR A 244 10.28 -9.75 2.63
C THR A 244 10.59 -11.16 2.15
N LEU A 245 11.84 -11.63 2.27
CA LEU A 245 12.22 -12.99 1.89
C LEU A 245 11.69 -14.06 2.87
N LYS A 246 11.17 -13.65 4.04
CA LYS A 246 10.48 -14.51 5.00
C LYS A 246 9.01 -14.75 4.65
N ILE A 247 8.45 -13.93 3.78
CA ILE A 247 7.04 -14.03 3.40
C ILE A 247 6.83 -15.32 2.61
N GLN A 248 5.84 -16.10 3.04
CA GLN A 248 5.45 -17.35 2.39
C GLN A 248 4.59 -17.06 1.15
N ASN A 249 4.54 -18.01 0.21
CA ASN A 249 3.67 -17.95 -0.97
C ASN A 249 3.93 -16.79 -1.94
N ILE A 250 5.12 -16.18 -1.92
CA ILE A 250 5.56 -15.29 -3.01
C ILE A 250 6.20 -16.12 -4.12
N SER A 251 5.75 -15.90 -5.36
CA SER A 251 6.39 -16.46 -6.55
C SER A 251 7.61 -15.64 -6.94
N TRP A 252 8.75 -15.93 -6.30
CA TRP A 252 9.98 -15.22 -6.60
C TRP A 252 10.47 -15.45 -8.04
N PRO A 253 10.96 -14.40 -8.72
CA PRO A 253 11.29 -14.45 -10.13
C PRO A 253 12.55 -15.26 -10.42
N GLN A 254 12.62 -15.83 -11.62
CA GLN A 254 13.81 -16.51 -12.13
C GLN A 254 14.76 -15.49 -12.79
N GLY A 255 16.06 -15.63 -12.56
CA GLY A 255 17.06 -14.68 -13.08
C GLY A 255 17.14 -13.41 -12.21
N GLY A 256 17.01 -12.23 -12.83
CA GLY A 256 17.22 -10.93 -12.19
C GLY A 256 16.17 -9.89 -12.54
N MET A 257 15.43 -9.37 -11.57
CA MET A 257 14.46 -8.29 -11.78
C MET A 257 14.18 -7.46 -10.53
N ARG A 258 13.62 -6.26 -10.72
CA ARG A 258 13.09 -5.45 -9.62
C ARG A 258 11.79 -6.07 -9.13
N VAL A 259 11.70 -6.31 -7.82
CA VAL A 259 10.47 -6.74 -7.15
C VAL A 259 9.99 -5.58 -6.29
N TYR A 260 8.75 -5.15 -6.54
CA TYR A 260 8.14 -4.02 -5.85
C TYR A 260 7.22 -4.52 -4.75
N PHE A 261 7.24 -3.81 -3.63
CA PHE A 261 6.37 -4.02 -2.49
C PHE A 261 5.72 -2.72 -2.09
N THR A 262 4.42 -2.75 -1.84
CA THR A 262 3.71 -1.71 -1.11
C THR A 262 3.42 -2.21 0.30
N PHE A 263 4.02 -1.58 1.29
CA PHE A 263 3.80 -1.91 2.70
C PHE A 263 2.62 -1.12 3.22
N VAL A 264 1.72 -1.80 3.93
CA VAL A 264 0.47 -1.24 4.46
C VAL A 264 0.46 -1.38 5.97
N LEU A 265 0.25 -0.26 6.67
CA LEU A 265 0.03 -0.21 8.11
C LEU A 265 -1.29 0.53 8.38
N GLY A 266 -2.35 -0.22 8.69
CA GLY A 266 -3.70 0.36 8.77
C GLY A 266 -4.15 0.87 7.39
N ASP A 267 -4.30 2.19 7.25
CA ASP A 267 -4.57 2.88 5.98
C ASP A 267 -3.35 3.62 5.40
N LEU A 268 -2.19 3.56 6.08
CA LEU A 268 -0.94 4.12 5.58
C LEU A 268 -0.30 3.16 4.58
N MET A 269 0.26 3.70 3.51
CA MET A 269 0.93 2.91 2.48
C MET A 269 2.25 3.57 2.08
N SER A 270 3.26 2.75 1.82
CA SER A 270 4.55 3.20 1.29
C SER A 270 5.16 2.11 0.43
N ALA A 271 5.51 2.46 -0.80
CA ALA A 271 6.09 1.53 -1.76
C ALA A 271 7.62 1.64 -1.82
N ASN A 272 8.28 0.50 -1.97
CA ASN A 272 9.70 0.41 -2.30
C ASN A 272 9.96 -0.86 -3.12
N PHE A 273 11.20 -1.11 -3.52
CA PHE A 273 11.60 -2.29 -4.27
C PHE A 273 12.97 -2.78 -3.83
N PHE A 274 13.38 -3.95 -4.31
CA PHE A 274 14.79 -4.31 -4.37
C PHE A 274 15.05 -5.08 -5.67
N TYR A 275 16.32 -5.33 -5.98
CA TYR A 275 16.66 -6.15 -7.15
C TYR A 275 16.84 -7.59 -6.72
N TYR A 276 15.86 -8.43 -7.04
CA TYR A 276 15.95 -9.87 -6.80
C TYR A 276 16.79 -10.51 -7.89
N TYR A 277 17.81 -11.25 -7.47
CA TYR A 277 18.63 -12.08 -8.33
C TYR A 277 18.71 -13.50 -7.75
N SER A 278 18.18 -14.48 -8.48
CA SER A 278 18.05 -15.89 -8.04
C SER A 278 19.33 -16.48 -7.46
N SER A 279 20.49 -16.31 -8.12
CA SER A 279 21.78 -16.83 -7.62
C SER A 279 22.28 -16.16 -6.33
N CYS A 280 21.69 -15.03 -5.94
CA CYS A 280 22.03 -14.31 -4.71
C CYS A 280 21.00 -14.58 -3.61
N HIS A 281 19.71 -14.62 -3.95
CA HIS A 281 18.61 -14.57 -2.97
C HIS A 281 17.87 -15.89 -2.77
N ASP A 282 17.92 -16.83 -3.72
CA ASP A 282 17.15 -18.09 -3.62
C ASP A 282 17.48 -18.88 -2.34
N SER A 283 18.73 -18.85 -1.89
CA SER A 283 19.19 -19.49 -0.64
C SER A 283 18.79 -18.73 0.63
N MET A 284 18.36 -17.47 0.49
CA MET A 284 17.91 -16.63 1.60
C MET A 284 16.42 -16.79 1.87
N VAL A 285 15.61 -17.04 0.83
CA VAL A 285 14.16 -17.22 0.92
C VAL A 285 13.80 -18.31 1.93
N GLU A 286 13.05 -17.94 2.96
CA GLU A 286 12.72 -18.84 4.07
C GLU A 286 11.77 -19.96 3.62
N ALA A 287 10.80 -19.64 2.74
CA ALA A 287 9.85 -20.61 2.17
C ALA A 287 10.50 -21.72 1.32
N ARG A 288 11.78 -21.57 0.95
CA ARG A 288 12.54 -22.55 0.17
C ARG A 288 13.51 -23.37 1.03
N LYS A 289 13.53 -23.14 2.35
CA LYS A 289 14.29 -23.92 3.34
C LYS A 289 13.40 -24.99 3.95
#